data_AF-A0A2E9WR38-F1
#
_entry.id   AF-A0A2E9WR38-F1
#
_cell.length_a   1.000
_cell.length_b   1.000
_cell.length_c   1.000
_cell.angle_alpha   90.00
_cell.angle_beta   90.00
_cell.angle_gamma   90.00
#
_symmetry.space_group_name_H-M   'P 1'
#
loop_
_entity.id
_entity.type
_entity.pdbx_description
1 polymer ?
#
loop_
_entity_poly.entity_id
_entity_poly.type
_entity_poly.pdbx_seq_one_letter_code
_entity_poly.pdbx_strand_id
1 'polypeptide(L)'
;MKIQKIRGFTIVELLVSLAIIAMLFSAVLALTGDARQKARDSQRMSDVREISKALALYTVDTGSFPIETTAITITSDDAVSTALEAEGAISETPTDPTHPTTVYTYQSSSNGDTYIVSFCLETNTIENYSQGCGNTLTP
;
A
#
# COMPACT_ATOMS: atom_id res chain seq x y z
N MET A 1 -57.10 -30.24 25.15
CA MET A 1 -55.85 -29.91 24.41
C MET A 1 -55.81 -28.40 24.24
N LYS A 2 -54.97 -27.69 25.02
CA LYS A 2 -54.89 -26.21 24.98
C LYS A 2 -54.01 -25.80 23.79
N ILE A 3 -54.60 -25.17 22.78
CA ILE A 3 -53.87 -24.62 21.63
C ILE A 3 -53.13 -23.37 22.11
N GLN A 4 -51.80 -23.44 22.16
CA GLN A 4 -50.92 -22.31 22.48
C GLN A 4 -50.98 -21.30 21.31
N LYS A 5 -51.29 -20.04 21.60
CA LYS A 5 -51.39 -18.98 20.59
C LYS A 5 -49.98 -18.59 20.15
N ILE A 6 -49.58 -18.97 18.94
CA ILE A 6 -48.31 -18.56 18.33
C ILE A 6 -48.39 -17.05 18.05
N ARG A 7 -47.55 -16.25 18.71
CA ARG A 7 -47.40 -14.83 18.42
C ARG A 7 -46.48 -14.69 17.20
N GLY A 8 -47.01 -14.17 16.10
CA GLY A 8 -46.25 -13.85 14.89
C GLY A 8 -45.80 -12.38 14.88
N PHE A 9 -44.78 -12.08 14.08
CA PHE A 9 -44.34 -10.71 13.79
C PHE A 9 -45.42 -9.95 13.01
N THR A 10 -45.60 -8.66 13.33
CA THR A 10 -46.43 -7.75 12.56
C THR A 10 -45.68 -7.19 11.37
N ILE A 11 -46.43 -6.76 10.34
CA ILE A 11 -45.88 -6.11 9.14
C ILE A 11 -45.14 -4.81 9.53
N VAL A 12 -45.64 -4.08 10.53
CA VAL A 12 -45.02 -2.84 11.01
C VAL A 12 -43.66 -3.12 11.64
N GLU A 13 -43.53 -4.18 12.43
CA GLU A 13 -42.25 -4.56 13.04
C GLU A 13 -41.22 -4.97 11.98
N LEU A 14 -41.64 -5.68 10.93
CA LEU A 14 -40.76 -6.03 9.82
C LEU A 14 -40.30 -4.78 9.04
N LEU A 15 -41.22 -3.84 8.78
CA LEU A 15 -40.91 -2.59 8.07
C LEU A 15 -39.92 -1.71 8.85
N VAL A 16 -40.15 -1.52 10.14
CA VAL A 16 -39.25 -0.72 10.99
C VAL A 16 -37.87 -1.36 11.07
N SER A 17 -37.80 -2.69 11.16
CA SER A 17 -36.53 -3.41 11.22
C SER A 17 -35.70 -3.24 9.95
N LEU A 18 -36.32 -3.34 8.77
CA LEU A 18 -35.63 -3.13 7.49
C LEU A 18 -35.12 -1.70 7.33
N ALA A 19 -35.88 -0.71 7.82
CA ALA A 19 -35.44 0.68 7.81
C ALA A 19 -34.19 0.90 8.68
N ILE A 20 -34.14 0.30 9.87
CA ILE A 20 -32.97 0.39 10.76
C ILE A 20 -31.76 -0.33 10.15
N ILE A 21 -31.95 -1.54 9.61
CA ILE A 21 -30.86 -2.30 8.97
C ILE A 21 -30.28 -1.52 7.78
N ALA A 22 -31.13 -0.93 6.93
CA ALA A 22 -30.68 -0.13 5.79
C ALA A 22 -29.86 1.10 6.21
N MET A 23 -30.28 1.79 7.28
CA MET A 23 -29.55 2.94 7.83
C MET A 23 -28.20 2.55 8.43
N LEU A 24 -28.13 1.45 9.17
CA LEU A 24 -26.86 0.96 9.74
C LEU A 24 -25.91 0.48 8.64
N PHE A 25 -26.43 -0.17 7.60
CA PHE A 25 -25.63 -0.70 6.49
C PHE A 25 -24.97 0.42 5.68
N SER A 26 -25.65 1.55 5.45
CA SER A 26 -25.07 2.69 4.71
C SER A 26 -23.90 3.33 5.49
N ALA A 27 -24.01 3.46 6.81
CA ALA A 27 -22.92 3.98 7.65
C ALA A 27 -21.68 3.07 7.66
N VAL A 28 -21.88 1.74 7.67
CA VAL A 28 -20.78 0.76 7.63
C VAL A 28 -20.01 0.85 6.31
N LEU A 29 -20.71 0.97 5.17
CA LEU A 29 -20.05 1.05 3.86
C LEU A 29 -19.13 2.27 3.74
N ALA A 30 -19.57 3.44 4.23
CA ALA A 30 -18.79 4.67 4.18
C ALA A 30 -17.44 4.55 4.93
N LEU A 31 -17.39 3.78 6.03
CA LEU A 31 -16.17 3.62 6.84
C LEU A 31 -15.16 2.64 6.23
N THR A 32 -15.59 1.71 5.37
CA THR A 32 -14.70 0.68 4.81
C THR A 32 -13.75 1.18 3.71
N GLY A 33 -14.10 2.28 3.03
CA GLY A 33 -13.25 2.90 2.01
C GLY A 33 -11.94 3.40 2.61
N ASP A 34 -12.04 4.33 3.57
CA ASP A 34 -10.90 4.99 4.22
C ASP A 34 -9.97 4.00 4.93
N ALA A 35 -10.54 2.95 5.56
CA ALA A 35 -9.74 1.93 6.25
C ALA A 35 -8.85 1.14 5.30
N ARG A 36 -9.34 0.79 4.11
CA ARG A 36 -8.57 0.07 3.09
C ARG A 36 -7.46 0.94 2.49
N GLN A 37 -7.73 2.23 2.27
CA GLN A 37 -6.73 3.18 1.79
C GLN A 37 -5.58 3.33 2.79
N LYS A 38 -5.90 3.53 4.07
CA LYS A 38 -4.90 3.61 5.14
C LYS A 38 -4.08 2.33 5.29
N ALA A 39 -4.71 1.16 5.14
CA ALA A 39 -4.01 -0.12 5.17
C ALA A 39 -3.01 -0.26 4.01
N ARG A 40 -3.40 0.13 2.79
CA ARG A 40 -2.47 0.16 1.63
C ARG A 40 -1.35 1.17 1.82
N ASP A 41 -1.64 2.37 2.32
CA ASP A 41 -0.60 3.36 2.60
C ASP A 41 0.40 2.86 3.65
N SER A 42 -0.06 2.17 4.69
CA SER A 42 0.82 1.53 5.67
C SER A 42 1.69 0.43 5.04
N GLN A 43 1.13 -0.36 4.11
CA GLN A 43 1.88 -1.37 3.38
C GLN A 43 2.95 -0.71 2.50
N ARG A 44 2.57 0.28 1.68
CA ARG A 44 3.51 1.05 0.84
C ARG A 44 4.66 1.65 1.63
N MET A 45 4.39 2.17 2.82
CA MET A 45 5.45 2.69 3.69
C MET A 45 6.38 1.61 4.23
N SER A 46 5.88 0.39 4.45
CA SER A 46 6.72 -0.77 4.78
C SER A 46 7.59 -1.16 3.59
N ASP A 47 6.98 -1.28 2.41
CA ASP A 47 7.61 -1.69 1.16
C ASP A 47 8.76 -0.73 0.78
N VAL A 48 8.52 0.58 0.81
CA VAL A 48 9.54 1.60 0.50
C VAL A 48 10.70 1.59 1.51
N ARG A 49 10.43 1.30 2.79
CA ARG A 49 11.50 1.15 3.80
C ARG A 49 12.30 -0.13 3.61
N GLU A 50 11.64 -1.21 3.18
CA GLU A 50 12.30 -2.47 2.86
C GLU A 50 13.22 -2.31 1.65
N ILE A 51 12.75 -1.65 0.59
CA ILE A 51 13.58 -1.26 -0.57
C ILE A 51 14.76 -0.40 -0.13
N SER A 52 14.53 0.63 0.69
CA SER A 52 15.59 1.51 1.22
C SER A 52 16.65 0.75 2.00
N LYS A 53 16.23 -0.21 2.83
CA LYS A 53 17.14 -1.10 3.57
C LYS A 53 17.93 -2.02 2.64
N ALA A 54 17.28 -2.60 1.63
CA ALA A 54 17.94 -3.44 0.64
C ALA A 54 19.00 -2.65 -0.15
N LEU A 55 18.67 -1.43 -0.57
CA LEU A 55 19.61 -0.52 -1.21
C LEU A 55 20.81 -0.22 -0.28
N ALA A 56 20.57 0.03 1.00
CA ALA A 56 21.64 0.25 1.97
C ALA A 56 22.50 -0.99 2.22
N LEU A 57 21.94 -2.20 2.14
CA LEU A 57 22.71 -3.45 2.23
C LEU A 57 23.55 -3.66 0.97
N TYR A 58 22.98 -3.43 -0.21
CA TYR A 58 23.68 -3.56 -1.48
C TYR A 58 24.95 -2.67 -1.56
N THR A 59 24.91 -1.47 -0.99
CA THR A 59 26.09 -0.59 -0.97
C THR A 59 27.20 -1.04 -0.03
N VAL A 60 26.90 -1.88 0.97
CA VAL A 60 27.93 -2.44 1.85
C VAL A 60 28.89 -3.32 1.05
N ASP A 61 28.36 -4.11 0.11
CA ASP A 61 29.16 -5.08 -0.65
C ASP A 61 29.70 -4.48 -1.96
N THR A 62 28.93 -3.63 -2.63
CA THR A 62 29.29 -3.07 -3.95
C THR A 62 29.92 -1.68 -3.90
N GLY A 63 29.79 -0.95 -2.79
CA GLY A 63 30.36 0.38 -2.58
C GLY A 63 29.58 1.54 -3.21
N SER A 64 28.52 1.29 -3.99
CA SER A 64 27.67 2.32 -4.61
C SER A 64 26.25 1.80 -4.84
N PHE A 65 25.25 2.67 -4.86
CA PHE A 65 23.88 2.25 -5.20
C PHE A 65 23.78 1.81 -6.68
N PRO A 66 22.83 0.93 -7.04
CA PRO A 66 22.59 0.54 -8.43
C PRO A 66 22.41 1.76 -9.34
N ILE A 67 23.18 1.86 -10.41
CA ILE A 67 23.22 3.08 -11.21
C ILE A 67 22.09 3.08 -12.24
N GLU A 68 21.05 3.88 -11.98
CA GLU A 68 19.93 4.11 -12.90
C GLU A 68 19.65 5.61 -13.01
N THR A 69 20.28 6.26 -14.00
CA THR A 69 20.15 7.71 -14.19
C THR A 69 18.78 8.14 -14.70
N THR A 70 18.01 7.21 -15.26
CA THR A 70 16.61 7.41 -15.66
C THR A 70 15.73 6.66 -14.68
N ALA A 71 14.61 7.26 -14.27
CA ALA A 71 13.68 6.59 -13.38
C ALA A 71 13.17 5.28 -14.00
N ILE A 72 13.37 4.17 -13.30
CA ILE A 72 12.84 2.86 -13.66
C ILE A 72 11.72 2.47 -12.69
N THR A 73 10.81 1.62 -13.14
CA THR A 73 9.78 1.04 -12.27
C THR A 73 10.35 -0.18 -11.55
N ILE A 74 10.18 -0.22 -10.23
CA ILE A 74 10.57 -1.37 -9.42
C ILE A 74 9.52 -2.47 -9.63
N THR A 75 9.98 -3.62 -10.13
CA THR A 75 9.24 -4.85 -10.39
C THR A 75 10.18 -6.03 -10.18
N SER A 76 9.67 -7.26 -10.03
CA SER A 76 10.52 -8.44 -9.86
C SER A 76 11.53 -8.71 -10.99
N ASP A 77 11.39 -8.06 -12.16
CA ASP A 77 12.21 -8.34 -13.35
C ASP A 77 13.07 -7.13 -13.81
N ASP A 78 13.16 -6.05 -13.02
CA ASP A 78 13.96 -4.87 -13.40
C ASP A 78 15.45 -4.98 -13.01
N ALA A 79 16.29 -4.11 -13.59
CA ALA A 79 17.74 -4.13 -13.39
C ALA A 79 18.17 -3.89 -11.94
N VAL A 80 17.43 -3.09 -11.17
CA VAL A 80 17.72 -2.82 -9.76
C VAL A 80 17.25 -3.96 -8.90
N SER A 81 16.03 -4.45 -9.10
CA SER A 81 15.49 -5.59 -8.35
C SER A 81 16.34 -6.84 -8.51
N THR A 82 16.71 -7.18 -9.74
CA THR A 82 17.61 -8.31 -10.04
C THR A 82 19.00 -8.13 -9.43
N ALA A 83 19.55 -6.90 -9.39
CA ALA A 83 20.82 -6.62 -8.74
C ALA A 83 20.75 -6.77 -7.20
N LEU A 84 19.66 -6.28 -6.58
CA LEU A 84 19.43 -6.42 -5.14
C LEU A 84 19.25 -7.88 -4.72
N GLU A 85 18.52 -8.67 -5.51
CA GLU A 85 18.31 -10.09 -5.27
C GLU A 85 19.58 -10.92 -5.49
N ALA A 86 20.38 -10.58 -6.51
CA ALA A 86 21.65 -11.25 -6.78
C ALA A 86 22.66 -11.10 -5.63
N GLU A 87 22.66 -9.95 -4.95
CA GLU A 87 23.47 -9.70 -3.76
C GLU A 87 22.82 -10.24 -2.47
N GLY A 88 21.60 -10.79 -2.55
CA GLY A 88 20.86 -11.27 -1.39
C GLY A 88 20.42 -10.15 -0.43
N ALA A 89 20.37 -8.90 -0.91
CA ALA A 89 19.95 -7.74 -0.14
C ALA A 89 18.44 -7.75 0.15
N ILE A 90 17.67 -8.44 -0.69
CA ILE A 90 16.23 -8.69 -0.54
C ILE A 90 15.87 -10.04 -1.16
N SER A 91 14.82 -10.70 -0.66
CA SER A 91 14.36 -12.00 -1.22
C SER A 91 13.45 -11.83 -2.43
N GLU A 92 12.55 -10.86 -2.39
CA GLU A 92 11.67 -10.49 -3.51
C GLU A 92 11.39 -8.99 -3.38
N THR A 93 11.44 -8.25 -4.47
CA THR A 93 11.08 -6.83 -4.42
C THR A 93 9.58 -6.61 -4.30
N PRO A 94 9.13 -5.77 -3.35
CA PRO A 94 7.71 -5.52 -3.15
C PRO A 94 7.12 -4.75 -4.34
N THR A 95 5.90 -5.12 -4.71
CA THR A 95 5.12 -4.46 -5.76
C THR A 95 3.95 -3.71 -5.14
N ASP A 96 3.66 -2.51 -5.65
CA ASP A 96 2.58 -1.68 -5.11
C ASP A 96 1.22 -2.41 -5.14
N PRO A 97 0.41 -2.33 -4.06
CA PRO A 97 -0.86 -3.05 -3.95
C PRO A 97 -1.89 -2.75 -5.05
N THR A 98 -1.77 -1.62 -5.75
CA THR A 98 -2.65 -1.23 -6.86
C THR A 98 -1.92 -1.16 -8.21
N HIS A 99 -0.77 -1.82 -8.33
CA HIS A 99 -0.10 -2.05 -9.61
C HIS A 99 -1.08 -2.64 -10.65
N PRO A 100 -1.07 -2.16 -11.92
CA PRO A 100 -0.13 -1.20 -12.52
C PRO A 100 -0.56 0.27 -12.42
N THR A 101 -1.60 0.59 -11.65
CA THR A 101 -2.14 1.96 -11.56
C THR A 101 -1.17 2.90 -10.84
N THR A 102 -0.55 2.39 -9.78
CA THR A 102 0.50 3.05 -9.02
C THR A 102 1.69 2.12 -8.90
N VAL A 103 2.89 2.69 -8.89
CA VAL A 103 4.13 1.93 -8.91
C VAL A 103 5.18 2.62 -8.04
N TYR A 104 6.17 1.85 -7.60
CA TYR A 104 7.40 2.40 -7.02
C TYR A 104 8.39 2.64 -8.16
N THR A 105 9.10 3.77 -8.10
CA THR A 105 10.17 4.04 -9.07
C THR A 105 11.48 4.32 -8.37
N TYR A 106 12.57 3.93 -9.02
CA TYR A 106 13.92 4.14 -8.54
C TYR A 106 14.71 4.97 -9.55
N GLN A 107 15.54 5.88 -9.04
CA GLN A 107 16.53 6.61 -9.82
C GLN A 107 17.75 6.88 -8.93
N SER A 108 18.95 6.79 -9.48
CA SER A 108 20.19 7.14 -8.81
C SER A 108 20.89 8.34 -9.46
N SER A 109 21.87 8.92 -8.76
CA SER A 109 22.85 9.79 -9.42
C SER A 109 23.76 8.98 -10.36
N SER A 110 24.45 9.66 -11.28
CA SER A 110 25.39 9.03 -12.23
C SER A 110 26.55 8.28 -11.58
N ASN A 111 26.83 8.59 -10.32
CA ASN A 111 27.93 8.02 -9.56
C ASN A 111 27.46 6.96 -8.54
N GLY A 112 26.13 6.77 -8.40
CA GLY A 112 25.58 5.85 -7.39
C GLY A 112 25.78 6.32 -5.94
N ASP A 113 26.02 7.63 -5.71
CA ASP A 113 26.23 8.19 -4.37
C ASP A 113 24.90 8.43 -3.62
N THR A 114 23.81 8.64 -4.36
CA THR A 114 22.48 8.91 -3.80
C THR A 114 21.41 8.29 -4.70
N TYR A 115 20.22 8.12 -4.15
CA TYR A 115 19.06 7.62 -4.87
C TYR A 115 17.77 8.34 -4.46
N ILE A 116 16.75 8.17 -5.29
CA ILE A 116 15.39 8.59 -5.06
C ILE A 116 14.48 7.40 -5.33
N VAL A 117 13.76 6.95 -4.31
CA VAL A 117 12.61 6.05 -4.46
C VAL A 117 11.35 6.90 -4.44
N SER A 118 10.55 6.88 -5.51
CA SER A 118 9.27 7.61 -5.55
C SER A 118 8.09 6.65 -5.40
N PHE A 119 7.04 7.11 -4.72
CA PHE A 119 5.85 6.31 -4.43
C PHE A 119 4.59 7.16 -4.27
N CYS A 120 3.42 6.52 -4.35
CA CYS A 120 2.13 7.17 -4.20
C CYS A 120 1.51 6.89 -2.84
N LEU A 121 0.76 7.83 -2.28
CA LEU A 121 -0.13 7.58 -1.14
C LEU A 121 -1.57 7.95 -1.49
N GLU A 122 -2.54 7.22 -0.94
CA GLU A 122 -3.96 7.49 -1.13
C GLU A 122 -4.54 8.47 -0.12
N THR A 123 -3.84 8.70 0.99
CA THR A 123 -4.30 9.56 2.08
C THR A 123 -3.18 10.48 2.59
N ASN A 124 -3.55 11.49 3.39
CA ASN A 124 -2.63 12.40 4.07
C ASN A 124 -2.33 11.97 5.53
N THR A 125 -2.43 10.69 5.85
CA THR A 125 -2.30 10.23 7.26
C THR A 125 -0.88 9.91 7.69
N ILE A 126 0.07 9.82 6.76
CA ILE A 126 1.48 9.55 7.07
C ILE A 126 2.20 10.89 7.23
N GLU A 127 2.86 11.10 8.36
CA GLU A 127 3.63 12.32 8.62
C GLU A 127 4.74 12.52 7.57
N ASN A 128 4.98 13.78 7.19
CA ASN A 128 5.95 14.22 6.18
C ASN A 128 5.67 13.79 4.74
N TYR A 129 4.57 13.10 4.49
CA TYR A 129 4.14 12.71 3.14
C TYR A 129 2.75 13.26 2.84
N SER A 130 2.43 13.36 1.56
CA SER A 130 1.14 13.85 1.08
C SER A 130 0.45 12.86 0.16
N GLN A 131 -0.86 12.96 0.06
CA GLN A 131 -1.66 12.19 -0.88
C GLN A 131 -1.20 12.49 -2.31
N GLY A 132 -1.05 11.44 -3.12
CA GLY A 132 -0.58 11.48 -4.49
C GLY A 132 0.81 10.88 -4.67
N CYS A 133 1.37 11.02 -5.88
CA CYS A 133 2.62 10.38 -6.31
C CYS A 133 3.85 11.29 -6.25
N GLY A 134 3.78 12.37 -5.47
CA GLY A 134 4.90 13.31 -5.29
C GLY A 134 5.85 12.93 -4.15
N ASN A 135 5.65 11.77 -3.51
CA ASN A 135 6.43 11.38 -2.36
C ASN A 135 7.71 10.69 -2.80
N THR A 136 8.81 11.03 -2.12
CA THR A 136 10.12 10.46 -2.36
C THR A 136 10.80 10.05 -1.06
N LEU A 137 11.66 9.04 -1.16
CA LEU A 137 12.59 8.63 -0.12
C LEU A 137 14.00 8.66 -0.71
N THR A 138 14.89 9.35 -0.02
CA THR A 138 16.33 9.42 -0.32
C THR A 138 17.12 8.82 0.84
N PRO A 139 18.38 8.38 0.63
CA PRO A 139 19.23 7.89 1.71
C PRO A 139 19.47 8.92 2.81
#